data_AF-A0A4U6XMJ4-F1
#
_entry.id   AF-A0A4U6XMJ4-F1
#
_cell.length_a   1.000
_cell.length_b   1.000
_cell.length_c   1.000
_cell.angle_alpha   90.00
_cell.angle_beta   90.00
_cell.angle_gamma   90.00
#
_symmetry.space_group_name_H-M   'P 1'
#
loop_
_entity.id
_entity.type
_entity.pdbx_description
1 polymer ?
#
loop_
_entity_poly.entity_id
_entity_poly.type
_entity_poly.pdbx_seq_one_letter_code
_entity_poly.pdbx_strand_id
1 'polypeptide(L)'
;MGSILMDAGYDGVPSWDNRAVLLIEEENGQAILGTIYGSSTAWMLIQHKKALGLKRIKEVAVFTPDLDHKFADYWITRKMARMQLRSIIEDI
;
A
#
# COMPACT_ATOMS: atom_id res chain seq x y z
N MET A 1 -2.62 11.39 -14.54
CA MET A 1 -2.71 10.32 -13.53
C MET A 1 -1.60 10.58 -12.52
N GLY A 2 -1.92 11.15 -11.36
CA GLY A 2 -0.98 11.28 -10.25
C GLY A 2 -0.65 9.90 -9.67
N SER A 3 0.45 9.77 -8.94
CA SER A 3 0.66 8.55 -8.16
C SER A 3 -0.25 8.60 -6.92
N ILE A 4 -0.81 7.46 -6.50
CA ILE A 4 -1.70 7.35 -5.31
C ILE A 4 -1.06 7.97 -4.06
N LEU A 5 0.28 7.92 -3.98
CA LEU A 5 1.05 8.55 -2.90
C LEU A 5 1.07 10.09 -3.00
N MET A 6 1.16 10.65 -4.20
CA MET A 6 1.04 12.11 -4.41
C MET A 6 -0.37 12.60 -4.06
N ASP A 7 -1.39 11.84 -4.45
CA ASP A 7 -2.79 12.19 -4.16
C ASP A 7 -3.08 12.08 -2.66
N ALA A 8 -2.37 11.21 -1.94
CA ALA A 8 -2.39 11.13 -0.48
C ALA A 8 -1.48 12.18 0.22
N GLY A 9 -0.85 13.09 -0.52
CA GLY A 9 -0.05 14.19 0.02
C GLY A 9 1.43 13.86 0.29
N TYR A 10 1.92 12.71 -0.15
CA TYR A 10 3.33 12.34 0.00
C TYR A 10 4.18 12.86 -1.17
N ASP A 11 5.35 13.42 -0.85
CA ASP A 11 6.33 13.90 -1.83
C ASP A 11 7.30 12.79 -2.32
N GLY A 12 7.11 11.57 -1.83
CA GLY A 12 7.95 10.41 -2.12
C GLY A 12 7.37 9.09 -1.59
N VAL A 13 8.15 8.02 -1.75
CA VAL A 13 7.93 6.75 -1.07
C VAL A 13 8.62 6.82 0.30
N PRO A 14 7.87 6.81 1.40
CA PRO A 14 8.45 6.88 2.73
C PRO A 14 9.11 5.56 3.14
N SER A 15 10.09 5.65 4.03
CA SER A 15 10.68 4.54 4.75
C SER A 15 9.69 3.94 5.77
N TRP A 16 10.07 2.81 6.37
CA TRP A 16 9.23 2.09 7.33
C TRP A 16 8.73 2.94 8.51
N ASP A 17 9.58 3.81 9.05
CA ASP A 17 9.24 4.64 10.22
C ASP A 17 8.18 5.69 9.88
N ASN A 18 8.21 6.21 8.65
CA ASN A 18 7.29 7.23 8.13
C ASN A 18 6.26 6.69 7.13
N ARG A 19 6.03 5.37 7.15
CA ARG A 19 5.21 4.65 6.14
C ARG A 19 3.87 5.33 5.85
N ALA A 20 3.49 5.37 4.59
CA ALA A 20 2.22 5.93 4.16
C ALA A 20 1.10 4.95 4.50
N VAL A 21 0.28 5.28 5.49
CA VAL A 21 -0.89 4.48 5.88
C VAL A 21 -2.10 4.98 5.10
N LEU A 22 -2.69 4.10 4.31
CA LEU A 22 -3.89 4.39 3.51
C LEU A 22 -5.04 3.52 4.01
N LEU A 23 -6.14 4.15 4.37
CA LEU A 23 -7.36 3.46 4.80
C LEU A 23 -8.09 2.92 3.57
N ILE A 24 -8.64 1.71 3.65
CA ILE A 24 -9.41 1.12 2.54
C ILE A 24 -10.73 1.83 2.26
N GLU A 25 -11.22 2.60 3.23
CA GLU A 25 -12.41 3.43 3.05
C GLU A 25 -12.14 4.65 2.15
N GLU A 26 -10.87 5.02 1.95
CA GLU A 26 -10.46 6.10 1.06
C GLU A 26 -10.21 5.62 -0.37
N GLU A 27 -10.41 6.50 -1.36
CA GLU A 27 -10.18 6.22 -2.78
C GLU A 27 -8.77 5.67 -3.05
N ASN A 28 -7.77 6.24 -2.37
CA ASN A 28 -6.37 5.83 -2.47
C ASN A 28 -6.14 4.39 -1.96
N GLY A 29 -6.81 3.99 -0.87
CA GLY A 29 -6.74 2.62 -0.37
C GLY A 29 -7.45 1.62 -1.27
N GLN A 30 -8.61 1.99 -1.83
CA GLN A 30 -9.33 1.16 -2.82
C GLN A 30 -8.52 0.97 -4.10
N ALA A 31 -7.81 2.01 -4.56
CA ALA A 31 -6.92 1.91 -5.71
C ALA A 31 -5.80 0.88 -5.48
N ILE A 32 -5.26 0.78 -4.26
CA ILE A 32 -4.26 -0.23 -3.91
C ILE A 32 -4.85 -1.65 -3.87
N LEU A 33 -6.09 -1.81 -3.40
CA LEU A 33 -6.78 -3.11 -3.48
C LEU A 33 -6.92 -3.62 -4.91
N GLY A 34 -7.14 -2.71 -5.86
CA GLY A 34 -7.21 -3.02 -7.29
C GLY A 34 -5.88 -3.46 -7.92
N THR A 35 -4.75 -3.30 -7.22
CA THR A 35 -3.45 -3.79 -7.69
C THR A 35 -3.32 -5.30 -7.53
N ILE A 36 -2.40 -5.91 -8.27
CA ILE A 36 -2.08 -7.35 -8.17
C ILE A 36 -1.76 -7.74 -6.72
N TYR A 37 -1.03 -6.89 -5.99
CA TYR A 37 -0.66 -7.16 -4.60
C TYR A 37 -1.87 -7.09 -3.65
N GLY A 38 -2.72 -6.07 -3.80
CA GLY A 38 -3.95 -5.95 -3.01
C GLY A 38 -4.92 -7.10 -3.28
N SER A 39 -5.14 -7.42 -4.55
CA SER A 39 -6.02 -8.50 -4.99
C SER A 39 -5.52 -9.88 -4.55
N SER A 40 -4.20 -10.13 -4.57
CA SER A 40 -3.64 -11.39 -4.08
C SER A 40 -3.89 -11.60 -2.57
N THR A 41 -3.78 -10.53 -1.78
CA THR A 41 -4.05 -10.57 -0.33
C THR A 41 -5.54 -10.82 -0.06
N ALA A 42 -6.41 -10.13 -0.80
CA ALA A 42 -7.85 -10.36 -0.71
C ALA A 42 -8.23 -11.80 -1.10
N TRP A 43 -7.62 -12.33 -2.17
CA TRP A 43 -7.84 -13.71 -2.61
C TRP A 43 -7.42 -14.73 -1.55
N MET A 44 -6.26 -14.54 -0.92
CA MET A 44 -5.82 -15.38 0.20
C MET A 44 -6.86 -15.38 1.34
N LEU A 45 -7.42 -14.22 1.69
CA LEU A 45 -8.45 -14.14 2.73
C LEU A 45 -9.74 -14.86 2.33
N ILE A 46 -10.14 -14.76 1.07
CA ILE A 46 -11.32 -15.46 0.53
C ILE A 46 -11.11 -16.99 0.58
N GLN A 47 -9.94 -17.48 0.14
CA GLN A 47 -9.64 -18.91 0.11
C GLN A 47 -9.56 -19.52 1.52
N HIS A 48 -9.08 -18.75 2.50
CA HIS A 48 -8.94 -19.21 3.89
C HIS A 48 -10.09 -18.76 4.80
N LYS A 49 -11.20 -18.28 4.24
CA LYS A 49 -12.37 -17.81 5.01
C LYS A 49 -12.89 -18.83 6.03
N LYS A 50 -12.83 -20.12 5.70
CA LYS A 50 -13.27 -21.19 6.62
C LYS A 50 -12.40 -21.30 7.88
N ALA A 51 -11.10 -20.99 7.77
CA ALA A 51 -10.15 -21.09 8.87
C ALA A 51 -9.97 -19.75 9.62
N LEU A 52 -10.07 -18.63 8.90
CA LEU A 52 -9.82 -17.29 9.44
C LEU A 52 -11.09 -16.53 9.84
N GLY A 53 -12.26 -16.99 9.39
CA GLY A 53 -13.52 -16.27 9.58
C GLY A 53 -13.72 -15.13 8.58
N LEU A 54 -14.65 -14.22 8.90
CA LEU A 54 -14.89 -12.99 8.13
C LEU A 54 -13.85 -11.96 8.52
N LYS A 55 -12.85 -11.78 7.65
CA LYS A 55 -11.81 -10.77 7.81
C LYS A 55 -11.99 -9.64 6.81
N ARG A 56 -11.71 -8.40 7.23
CA ARG A 56 -11.62 -7.21 6.37
C ARG A 56 -10.20 -6.70 6.38
N ILE A 57 -9.72 -6.25 5.22
CA ILE A 57 -8.48 -5.46 5.18
C ILE A 57 -8.87 -4.03 5.58
N LYS A 58 -8.26 -3.51 6.65
CA LYS A 58 -8.56 -2.20 7.22
C LYS A 58 -7.71 -1.11 6.60
N GLU A 59 -6.40 -1.35 6.55
CA GLU A 59 -5.39 -0.36 6.19
C GLU A 59 -4.29 -1.03 5.37
N VAL A 60 -3.72 -0.28 4.43
CA VAL A 60 -2.54 -0.69 3.69
C VAL A 60 -1.45 0.34 3.88
N ALA A 61 -0.33 -0.11 4.44
CA ALA A 61 0.87 0.69 4.57
C ALA A 61 1.79 0.47 3.37
N VAL A 62 2.20 1.56 2.74
CA VAL A 62 3.17 1.59 1.63
C VAL A 62 4.49 2.16 2.14
N PHE A 63 5.58 1.45 1.89
CA PHE A 63 6.91 1.89 2.32
C PHE A 63 8.02 1.33 1.44
N THR A 64 9.22 1.90 1.53
CA THR A 64 10.46 1.33 0.99
C THR A 64 11.33 0.78 2.13
N PRO A 65 12.06 -0.33 1.94
CA PRO A 65 13.06 -0.78 2.90
C PRO A 65 14.30 0.14 2.94
N ASP A 66 14.47 0.97 1.90
CA ASP A 66 15.53 1.97 1.83
C ASP A 66 15.12 3.26 2.59
N LEU A 67 16.00 4.26 2.61
CA LEU A 67 15.69 5.60 3.11
C LEU A 67 14.53 6.23 2.32
N ASP A 68 13.91 7.30 2.84
CA ASP A 68 12.86 8.05 2.14
C ASP A 68 13.30 8.43 0.71
N HIS A 69 12.50 8.05 -0.30
CA HIS A 69 12.79 8.31 -1.71
C HIS A 69 11.82 9.34 -2.26
N LYS A 70 12.29 10.54 -2.61
CA LYS A 70 11.41 11.58 -3.16
C LYS A 70 11.05 11.29 -4.61
N PHE A 71 9.83 11.64 -5.01
CA PHE A 71 9.42 11.51 -6.41
C PHE A 71 10.22 12.42 -7.34
N ALA A 72 10.74 13.55 -6.82
CA ALA A 72 11.64 14.43 -7.57
C ALA A 72 12.92 13.71 -8.04
N ASP A 73 13.41 12.75 -7.26
CA ASP A 73 14.66 12.04 -7.56
C ASP A 73 14.52 11.07 -8.73
N TYR A 74 13.28 10.67 -9.08
CA TYR A 74 13.02 9.76 -10.20
C TYR A 74 13.39 10.36 -11.55
N TRP A 75 13.11 11.65 -11.75
CA TRP A 75 13.38 12.34 -13.02
C TRP A 75 14.88 12.50 -13.29
N ILE A 76 15.68 12.48 -12.23
CA ILE A 76 17.13 12.70 -12.28
C ILE A 76 17.89 11.36 -12.31
N THR A 77 17.48 10.40 -11.49
CA THR A 77 18.25 9.16 -11.27
C THR A 77 17.73 7.94 -12.02
N ARG A 78 16.50 7.99 -12.57
CA ARG A 78 15.76 6.82 -13.09
C ARG A 78 15.75 5.61 -12.14
N LYS A 79 16.00 5.83 -10.86
CA LYS A 79 16.12 4.76 -9.88
C LYS A 79 14.71 4.31 -9.53
N MET A 80 14.38 3.05 -9.82
CA MET A 80 13.11 2.48 -9.37
C MET A 80 13.19 2.26 -7.86
N ALA A 81 12.34 2.95 -7.08
CA ALA A 81 12.22 2.62 -5.66
C ALA A 81 11.52 1.27 -5.50
N ARG A 82 12.02 0.46 -4.57
CA ARG A 82 11.39 -0.81 -4.20
C ARG A 82 10.26 -0.52 -3.23
N MET A 83 9.03 -0.66 -3.70
CA MET A 83 7.85 -0.46 -2.86
C MET A 83 7.41 -1.79 -2.23
N GLN A 84 7.12 -1.73 -0.94
CA GLN A 84 6.57 -2.81 -0.15
C GLN A 84 5.20 -2.41 0.39
N LEU A 85 4.34 -3.41 0.55
CA LEU A 85 2.97 -3.26 1.04
C LEU A 85 2.79 -4.11 2.28
N ARG A 86 2.19 -3.52 3.32
CA ARG A 86 1.76 -4.22 4.52
C ARG A 86 0.28 -3.96 4.74
N SER A 87 -0.51 -5.02 4.72
CA SER A 87 -1.95 -4.96 4.98
C SER A 87 -2.23 -5.27 6.45
N ILE A 88 -3.07 -4.44 7.08
CA ILE A 88 -3.64 -4.73 8.41
C ILE A 88 -5.03 -5.32 8.20
N ILE A 89 -5.27 -6.46 8.84
CA ILE A 89 -6.48 -7.25 8.70
C ILE A 89 -7.18 -7.27 10.05
N GLU A 90 -8.49 -7.03 10.05
CA GLU A 90 -9.36 -7.06 11.23
C GLU A 90 -10.52 -8.04 11.05
N ASP A 91 -11.08 -8.47 12.18
CA ASP A 91 -12.33 -9.23 12.22
C ASP A 91 -13.55 -8.33 11.96
N ILE A 92 -14.58 -8.89 11.30
CA ILE A 92 -15.89 -8.25 11.10
C ILE A 92 -16.90 -8.83 12.10
#